data_AF-X1M023-F1
#
_entry.id   AF-X1M023-F1
#
_cell.length_a   1.000
_cell.length_b   1.000
_cell.length_c   1.000
_cell.angle_alpha   90.00
_cell.angle_beta   90.00
_cell.angle_gamma   90.00
#
_symmetry.space_group_name_H-M   'P 1'
#
loop_
_entity.id
_entity.type
_entity.pdbx_description
1 polymer ?
#
loop_
_entity_poly.entity_id
_entity_poly.type
_entity_poly.pdbx_seq_one_letter_code
_entity_poly.pdbx_strand_id
1 'polypeptide(L)' 'MSLLGIDIGTTGVKAIAFNEEGKVLASAYQKYELIYPKPHFVEFDTANNPSLKSLNPE' A
#
# COMPACT_ATOMS: atom_id res chain seq x y z
N MET A 1 5.98 1.19 -22.69
CA MET A 1 4.95 0.86 -21.69
C MET A 1 5.55 1.07 -20.30
N SER A 2 4.75 0.96 -19.23
CA SER A 2 5.28 0.82 -17.86
C SER A 2 4.68 -0.41 -17.17
N LEU A 3 5.49 -1.06 -16.33
CA LEU A 3 5.07 -2.13 -15.44
C LEU A 3 4.95 -1.58 -14.01
N LEU A 4 3.95 -2.00 -13.25
CA LEU A 4 3.77 -1.61 -11.86
C LEU A 4 3.97 -2.81 -10.94
N GLY A 5 5.00 -2.76 -10.10
CA GLY A 5 5.18 -3.68 -8.99
C GLY A 5 4.45 -3.17 -7.74
N ILE A 6 3.64 -4.01 -7.12
CA ILE A 6 2.93 -3.70 -5.86
C ILE A 6 3.30 -4.75 -4.82
N ASP A 7 3.77 -4.30 -3.66
CA ASP A 7 4.06 -5.11 -2.48
C ASP A 7 3.14 -4.66 -1.35
N ILE A 8 2.09 -5.46 -1.10
CA ILE A 8 1.16 -5.25 0.02
C ILE A 8 1.81 -5.90 1.24
N GLY A 9 2.59 -5.10 1.97
CA GLY A 9 3.25 -5.53 3.20
C GLY A 9 2.25 -5.71 4.35
N THR A 10 2.75 -5.76 5.59
CA THR A 10 1.89 -5.87 6.79
C THR A 10 1.54 -4.52 7.41
N THR A 11 2.31 -3.46 7.14
CA THR A 11 2.14 -2.12 7.76
C THR A 11 1.91 -1.01 6.74
N GLY A 12 1.93 -1.37 5.46
CA GLY A 12 1.83 -0.43 4.35
C GLY A 12 2.03 -1.13 3.01
N VAL A 13 1.79 -0.38 1.94
CA VAL A 13 1.96 -0.83 0.55
C VAL A 13 3.08 -0.05 -0.10
N LYS A 14 3.97 -0.75 -0.80
CA LYS A 14 4.94 -0.14 -1.72
C LYS A 14 4.46 -0.35 -3.15
N ALA A 15 4.60 0.69 -3.96
CA ALA A 15 4.35 0.62 -5.39
C ALA A 15 5.56 1.20 -6.14
N ILE A 16 6.00 0.53 -7.20
CA ILE A 16 7.13 0.97 -8.02
C ILE A 16 6.78 0.79 -9.49
N ALA A 17 6.86 1.86 -10.27
CA ALA A 17 6.70 1.82 -11.71
C ALA A 17 8.07 1.62 -12.37
N PHE A 18 8.14 0.72 -13.36
CA PHE A 18 9.33 0.41 -14.13
C PHE A 18 9.05 0.61 -15.62
N ASN A 19 10.07 0.93 -16.40
CA ASN A 19 10.01 0.72 -17.85
C ASN A 19 10.30 -0.75 -18.20
N GLU A 20 10.25 -1.10 -19.49
CA GLU A 20 10.40 -2.48 -19.97
C GLU A 20 11.83 -3.01 -19.79
N GLU A 21 12.82 -2.14 -19.64
CA GLU A 21 14.22 -2.50 -19.32
C GLU A 21 14.47 -2.66 -17.81
N GLY A 22 13.44 -2.50 -16.97
CA GLY A 22 13.52 -2.64 -15.52
C GLY A 22 14.04 -1.39 -14.79
N LYS A 23 14.18 -0.24 -15.46
CA LYS A 23 14.54 1.03 -14.83
C LYS A 23 13.35 1.55 -14.02
N VAL A 24 13.61 1.96 -12.77
CA VAL A 24 12.62 2.63 -11.92
C VAL A 24 12.26 4.00 -12.51
N LEU A 25 10.97 4.21 -12.71
CA LEU A 25 10.37 5.47 -13.18
C LEU A 25 9.80 6.29 -12.03
N ALA A 26 9.15 5.63 -11.07
CA ALA A 26 8.58 6.24 -9.89
C ALA A 26 8.41 5.21 -8.77
N SER A 27 8.32 5.67 -7.53
CA SER A 27 7.97 4.84 -6.38
C SER A 27 7.10 5.61 -5.41
N ALA A 28 6.25 4.88 -4.69
CA ALA A 28 5.42 5.40 -3.62
C ALA A 28 5.34 4.37 -2.49
N TYR A 29 5.16 4.88 -1.27
CA TYR A 29 4.88 4.06 -0.11
C TYR A 29 3.77 4.70 0.70
N GLN A 30 2.74 3.92 1.02
CA GLN A 30 1.63 4.36 1.86
C GLN A 30 1.54 3.44 3.08
N LYS A 31 1.60 4.03 4.27
CA LYS A 31 1.28 3.32 5.50
C LYS A 31 -0.23 3.21 5.66
N TYR A 32 -0.66 2.16 6.34
CA TYR A 32 -2.04 2.07 6.80
C TYR A 32 -2.12 1.72 8.28
N GLU A 33 -3.22 2.11 8.91
CA GLU A 33 -3.45 1.84 10.32
C GLU A 33 -3.73 0.35 10.56
N LEU A 34 -3.15 -0.18 11.64
CA LEU A 34 -3.36 -1.54 12.11
C LEU A 34 -4.27 -1.55 13.35
N ILE A 35 -5.09 -2.59 13.44
CA ILE A 35 -6.05 -2.78 14.51
C ILE A 35 -5.48 -3.81 15.49
N TYR A 36 -5.50 -3.48 16.78
CA TYR A 36 -5.01 -4.33 17.87
C TYR A 36 -6.14 -4.61 18.86
N PRO A 37 -7.10 -5.49 18.53
CA PRO A 37 -8.32 -5.64 19.32
C PRO A 37 -8.10 -6.32 20.68
N LYS A 38 -7.03 -7.11 20.82
CA LYS A 38 -6.62 -7.79 22.06
C LYS A 38 -5.14 -8.18 22.00
N PRO A 39 -4.51 -8.56 23.13
CA PRO A 39 -3.12 -9.00 23.14
C PRO A 39 -2.84 -10.07 22.09
N HIS A 40 -1.73 -9.93 21.38
CA HIS A 40 -1.27 -10.84 20.31
C HIS A 40 -2.06 -10.83 19.00
N PHE A 41 -3.09 -9.98 18.86
CA PHE A 41 -3.84 -9.84 17.61
C PHE A 41 -3.39 -8.59 16.86
N VAL A 42 -3.23 -8.73 15.54
CA VAL A 42 -2.91 -7.64 14.62
C VAL A 42 -3.75 -7.85 13.37
N GLU A 43 -4.63 -6.89 13.10
CA GLU A 43 -5.60 -6.95 12.02
C GLU A 43 -5.51 -5.69 11.13
N PHE A 44 -6.06 -5.77 9.92
CA PHE A 44 -6.12 -4.68 8.95
C PHE A 44 -7.52 -4.64 8.34
N ASP A 45 -8.14 -3.46 8.33
CA ASP A 45 -9.45 -3.24 7.69
C ASP A 45 -9.26 -2.94 6.20
N THR A 46 -9.80 -3.79 5.33
CA THR A 46 -9.70 -3.64 3.88
C THR A 46 -10.75 -2.69 3.28
N ALA A 47 -11.81 -2.36 4.02
CA ALA A 47 -12.97 -1.63 3.52
C ALA A 47 -13.04 -0.19 4.05
N ASN A 48 -12.74 0.04 5.33
CA ASN A 48 -13.00 1.33 5.99
C ASN A 48 -11.76 2.01 6.57
N ASN A 49 -10.55 1.57 6.21
CA ASN A 49 -9.33 2.14 6.77
C ASN A 49 -9.21 3.64 6.45
N PRO A 50 -9.23 4.53 7.46
CA PRO A 50 -9.19 5.98 7.25
C PRO A 50 -7.94 6.44 6.49
N SER A 51 -6.81 5.76 6.67
CA SER A 51 -5.55 6.08 5.99
C SER A 51 -5.56 5.75 4.49
N LEU A 52 -6.57 5.01 4.03
CA LEU A 52 -6.79 4.69 2.62
C LEU A 52 -7.87 5.58 1.98
N LYS A 53 -8.63 6.35 2.77
CA LYS A 53 -9.68 7.25 2.26
C LYS A 53 -9.14 8.43 1.45
N SER A 54 -7.85 8.78 1.63
CA SER A 54 -7.17 9.79 0.80
C SER A 54 -6.83 9.32 -0.62
N LEU A 55 -7.12 8.06 -0.97
CA LEU A 55 -6.84 7.47 -2.28
C LEU A 55 -8.08 7.34 -3.17
N ASN A 56 -9.26 7.78 -2.71
CA ASN A 56 -10.40 7.96 -3.60
C ASN A 56 -10.28 9.35 -4.22
N PRO A 57 -9.93 9.48 -5.51
CA PRO A 57 -10.16 10.74 -6.20
C PRO A 57 -11.68 10.97 -6.24
N GLU A 58 -12.11 12.23 -6.11
CA GLU A 58 -13.42 12.62 -6.63
C GLU A 58 -13.52 12.29 -8.13
#